data_AF-A0A484XIF6-F1
#
_entry.id   AF-A0A484XIF6-F1
#
_cell.length_a   1.000
_cell.length_b   1.000
_cell.length_c   1.000
_cell.angle_alpha   90.00
_cell.angle_beta   90.00
_cell.angle_gamma   90.00
#
_symmetry.space_group_name_H-M   'P 1'
#
loop_
_entity.id
_entity.type
_entity.pdbx_description
1 polymer ?
#
loop_
_entity_poly.entity_id
_entity_poly.type
_entity_poly.pdbx_seq_one_letter_code
_entity_poly.pdbx_strand_id
1 'polypeptide(L)'
;MQFDETASVYSSGDDVCFSIASSDGYRLYDIAINLRGTPPKDKKFIFNPALIISDGRLCISPSFYRFADDGEFIVEYLLVSNTNKDDRVARKIVVGVGMKNKRAYNLQLTDREIARPYGELSPQ
;
A
#
# COMPACT_ATOMS: atom_id res chain seq x y z
N MET A 1 -5.74 -19.68 0.36
CA MET A 1 -5.21 -18.57 -0.45
C MET A 1 -5.75 -17.30 0.19
N GLN A 2 -4.90 -16.38 0.62
CA GLN A 2 -5.34 -15.12 1.20
C GLN A 2 -5.36 -14.07 0.08
N PHE A 3 -6.50 -13.39 -0.09
CA PHE A 3 -6.63 -12.32 -1.07
C PHE A 3 -5.92 -11.06 -0.57
N ASP A 4 -5.47 -10.26 -1.53
CA ASP A 4 -4.93 -8.95 -1.23
C ASP A 4 -6.06 -7.99 -0.85
N GLU A 5 -5.81 -7.16 0.14
CA GLU A 5 -6.66 -6.04 0.51
C GLU A 5 -6.24 -4.78 -0.26
N THR A 6 -7.09 -3.76 -0.26
CA THR A 6 -6.75 -2.44 -0.81
C THR A 6 -7.12 -1.33 0.17
N ALA A 7 -6.55 -0.15 -0.03
CA ALA A 7 -6.75 1.01 0.81
C ALA A 7 -6.96 2.24 -0.07
N SER A 8 -7.72 3.22 0.42
CA SER A 8 -7.86 4.51 -0.26
C SER A 8 -6.64 5.38 0.00
N VAL A 9 -6.19 6.12 -1.01
CA VAL A 9 -5.08 7.08 -0.91
C VAL A 9 -5.60 8.52 -0.95
N TYR A 10 -4.94 9.40 -0.19
CA TYR A 10 -5.18 10.84 -0.17
C TYR A 10 -3.92 11.60 0.25
N SER A 11 -3.85 12.89 -0.05
CA SER A 11 -2.79 13.77 0.44
C SER A 11 -3.18 14.44 1.76
N SER A 12 -2.25 14.49 2.71
CA SER A 12 -2.37 15.27 3.95
C SER A 12 -1.17 16.21 4.07
N GLY A 13 -1.33 17.46 3.64
CA GLY A 13 -0.16 18.33 3.41
C GLY A 13 0.70 17.76 2.28
N ASP A 14 1.99 17.56 2.56
CA ASP A 14 2.97 16.94 1.64
C ASP A 14 3.05 15.42 1.78
N ASP A 15 2.35 14.83 2.75
CA ASP A 15 2.34 13.39 2.98
C ASP A 15 1.33 12.69 2.06
N VAL A 16 1.66 11.46 1.67
CA VAL A 16 0.73 10.54 0.99
C VAL A 16 0.26 9.51 2.01
N CYS A 17 -1.05 9.50 2.29
CA CYS A 17 -1.65 8.67 3.33
C CYS A 17 -2.60 7.61 2.75
N PHE A 18 -2.65 6.46 3.42
CA PHE A 18 -3.53 5.34 3.11
C PHE A 18 -4.51 5.10 4.25
N SER A 19 -5.80 4.96 3.96
CA SER A 19 -6.80 4.58 4.95
C SER A 19 -6.86 3.06 5.08
N ILE A 20 -6.48 2.54 6.25
CA ILE A 20 -6.42 1.12 6.54
C ILE A 20 -7.62 0.75 7.40
N ALA A 21 -8.53 -0.05 6.85
CA ALA A 21 -9.66 -0.58 7.61
C ALA A 21 -9.16 -1.49 8.75
N SER A 22 -9.77 -1.41 9.93
CA SER A 22 -9.50 -2.29 11.07
C SER A 22 -8.00 -2.44 11.38
N SER A 23 -7.27 -1.33 11.45
CA SER A 23 -5.81 -1.31 11.67
C SER A 23 -5.37 -1.68 13.08
N ASP A 24 -6.31 -1.71 14.04
CA ASP A 24 -5.99 -1.89 15.46
C ASP A 24 -5.29 -3.23 15.71
N GLY A 25 -4.21 -3.17 16.49
CA GLY A 25 -3.42 -4.36 16.82
C GLY A 25 -2.56 -4.88 15.66
N TYR A 26 -2.39 -4.12 14.58
CA TYR A 26 -1.42 -4.43 13.52
C TYR A 26 -0.23 -3.48 13.53
N ARG A 27 0.92 -3.97 13.06
CA ARG A 27 2.10 -3.17 12.73
C ARG A 27 2.52 -3.40 11.28
N LEU A 28 3.19 -2.42 10.71
CA LEU A 28 3.82 -2.53 9.41
C LEU A 28 5.04 -3.45 9.50
N TYR A 29 5.10 -4.46 8.64
CA TYR A 29 6.23 -5.39 8.54
C TYR A 29 7.17 -5.02 7.40
N ASP A 30 6.62 -4.79 6.21
CA ASP A 30 7.35 -4.31 5.05
C ASP A 30 6.50 -3.36 4.21
N ILE A 31 7.19 -2.60 3.36
CA ILE A 31 6.58 -1.76 2.34
C ILE A 31 7.44 -1.74 1.07
N ALA A 32 6.80 -1.76 -0.08
CA ALA A 32 7.39 -1.54 -1.38
C ALA A 32 6.66 -0.41 -2.10
N ILE A 33 7.43 0.54 -2.64
CA ILE A 33 6.91 1.69 -3.38
C ILE A 33 7.60 1.69 -4.73
N ASN A 34 6.89 1.29 -5.78
CA ASN A 34 7.47 1.11 -7.12
C ASN A 34 6.64 1.87 -8.15
N LEU A 35 7.28 2.30 -9.25
CA LEU A 35 6.55 2.79 -10.42
C LEU A 35 5.64 1.67 -10.96
N ARG A 36 4.47 2.04 -11.45
CA ARG A 36 3.57 1.08 -12.10
C ARG A 36 4.26 0.38 -13.26
N GLY A 37 4.07 -0.93 -13.37
CA GLY A 37 4.72 -1.77 -14.37
C GLY A 37 6.15 -2.22 -14.01
N THR A 38 6.67 -1.86 -12.84
CA THR A 38 7.94 -2.41 -12.32
C THR A 38 7.86 -3.94 -12.26
N PRO A 39 8.74 -4.69 -12.94
CA PRO A 39 8.71 -6.15 -12.93
C PRO A 39 8.86 -6.73 -11.52
N PRO A 40 8.24 -7.88 -11.19
CA PRO A 40 8.29 -8.45 -9.83
C PRO A 40 9.70 -8.64 -9.27
N LYS A 41 10.66 -9.02 -10.11
CA LYS A 41 12.07 -9.23 -9.73
C LYS A 41 12.82 -7.93 -9.36
N ASP A 42 12.31 -6.79 -9.81
CA ASP A 42 12.95 -5.48 -9.65
C ASP A 42 12.30 -4.66 -8.53
N LYS A 43 11.19 -5.16 -7.95
CA LYS A 43 10.52 -4.54 -6.80
C LYS A 43 11.46 -4.52 -5.60
N LYS A 44 11.54 -3.36 -4.93
CA LYS A 44 12.34 -3.20 -3.70
C LYS A 44 11.43 -3.10 -2.49
N PHE A 45 11.66 -3.99 -1.53
CA PHE A 45 10.96 -4.04 -0.25
C PHE A 45 11.85 -3.45 0.85
N ILE A 46 11.26 -2.58 1.66
CA ILE A 46 11.84 -2.02 2.87
C ILE A 46 11.25 -2.79 4.03
N PHE A 47 12.06 -3.63 4.69
CA PHE A 47 11.67 -4.39 5.86
C PHE A 47 11.85 -3.56 7.13
N ASN A 48 10.90 -3.70 8.07
CA ASN A 48 10.84 -2.93 9.32
C ASN A 48 11.01 -1.41 9.09
N PRO A 49 10.18 -0.79 8.21
CA PRO A 49 10.27 0.63 7.93
C PRO A 49 10.00 1.45 9.20
N ALA A 50 10.66 2.61 9.33
CA ALA A 50 10.39 3.59 10.38
C ALA A 50 9.10 4.37 10.11
N LEU A 51 8.02 3.66 9.79
CA LEU A 51 6.67 4.17 9.57
C LEU A 51 5.71 3.47 10.55
N ILE A 52 4.76 4.24 11.08
CA ILE A 52 3.81 3.76 12.08
C ILE A 52 2.40 3.95 11.53
N ILE A 53 1.53 3.00 11.84
CA ILE A 53 0.10 3.11 11.60
C ILE A 53 -0.50 3.83 12.80
N SER A 54 -1.15 4.97 12.57
CA SER A 54 -1.80 5.77 13.60
C SER A 54 -3.17 6.18 13.12
N ASP A 55 -4.18 6.13 13.98
CA ASP A 55 -5.56 6.58 13.67
C ASP A 55 -6.13 5.97 12.37
N GLY A 56 -5.92 4.67 12.14
CA GLY A 56 -6.44 4.02 10.93
C GLY A 56 -5.72 4.39 9.64
N ARG A 57 -4.55 5.05 9.70
CA ARG A 57 -3.81 5.47 8.51
C ARG A 57 -2.32 5.18 8.58
N LEU A 58 -1.75 4.91 7.41
CA LEU A 58 -0.32 4.89 7.16
C LEU A 58 0.03 6.10 6.30
N CYS A 59 0.88 6.99 6.79
CA CYS A 59 1.31 8.17 6.03
C CYS A 59 2.80 8.07 5.69
N ILE A 60 3.12 8.33 4.43
CA ILE A 60 4.48 8.39 3.90
C ILE A 60 4.87 9.85 3.75
N SER A 61 5.82 10.30 4.57
CA SER A 61 6.37 11.63 4.44
C SER A 61 7.48 11.68 3.38
N PRO A 62 7.75 12.86 2.78
CA PRO A 62 8.84 13.03 1.82
C PRO A 62 10.24 12.69 2.36
N SER A 63 10.43 12.67 3.69
CA SER A 63 11.68 12.25 4.32
C SER A 63 11.88 10.74 4.30
N PHE A 64 10.80 9.95 4.21
CA PHE A 64 10.87 8.50 4.02
C PHE A 64 10.94 8.14 2.53
N TYR A 65 10.02 8.67 1.73
CA TYR A 65 9.98 8.48 0.28
C TYR A 65 9.35 9.68 -0.40
N ARG A 66 10.02 10.21 -1.41
CA ARG A 66 9.52 11.34 -2.20
C ARG A 66 8.88 10.84 -3.49
N PHE A 67 7.56 10.84 -3.54
CA PHE A 67 6.82 10.63 -4.78
C PHE A 67 7.17 11.72 -5.80
N ALA A 68 7.21 11.35 -7.08
CA ALA A 68 7.31 12.32 -8.15
C ALA A 68 6.05 13.20 -8.18
N ASP A 69 6.19 14.44 -8.64
CA ASP A 69 5.09 15.40 -8.73
C ASP A 69 3.93 14.87 -9.61
N ASP A 70 4.28 14.10 -10.64
CA ASP A 70 3.38 13.36 -11.51
C ASP A 70 3.90 11.92 -11.71
N GLY A 71 2.99 10.94 -11.75
CA GLY A 71 3.34 9.55 -12.02
C GLY A 71 2.35 8.53 -11.44
N GLU A 72 2.51 7.27 -11.82
CA GLU A 72 1.71 6.15 -11.33
C GLU A 72 2.60 5.17 -10.57
N PHE A 73 2.13 4.75 -9.39
CA PHE A 73 2.87 3.90 -8.47
C PHE A 73 1.98 2.76 -7.97
N ILE A 74 2.62 1.65 -7.64
CA ILE A 74 2.03 0.54 -6.90
C ILE A 74 2.72 0.48 -5.54
N VAL A 75 1.93 0.66 -4.49
CA VAL A 75 2.38 0.58 -3.10
C VAL A 75 1.85 -0.73 -2.51
N GLU A 76 2.77 -1.58 -2.07
CA GLU A 76 2.48 -2.87 -1.45
C GLU A 76 3.01 -2.84 -0.03
N TYR A 77 2.22 -3.31 0.94
CA TYR A 77 2.69 -3.45 2.31
C TYR A 77 2.06 -4.63 3.02
N LEU A 78 2.85 -5.25 3.89
CA LEU A 78 2.40 -6.33 4.76
C LEU A 78 2.17 -5.81 6.18
N LEU A 79 0.98 -6.04 6.70
CA LEU A 79 0.66 -5.81 8.11
C LEU A 79 0.66 -7.13 8.86
N VAL A 80 1.27 -7.15 10.04
CA VAL A 80 1.28 -8.32 10.93
C VAL A 80 0.67 -7.95 12.27
N SER A 81 -0.07 -8.89 12.85
CA SER A 81 -0.68 -8.71 14.17
C SER A 81 0.38 -8.54 15.26
N ASN A 82 0.13 -7.62 16.19
CA ASN A 82 0.94 -7.40 17.39
C ASN A 82 0.68 -8.46 18.48
N THR A 83 -0.48 -9.12 18.44
CA THR A 83 -0.95 -10.02 19.51
C THR A 83 -0.81 -11.49 19.15
N ASN A 84 -0.75 -11.84 17.86
CA ASN A 84 -0.59 -13.21 17.41
C ASN A 84 0.88 -13.51 17.08
N LYS A 85 1.43 -14.55 17.72
CA LYS A 85 2.75 -15.13 17.36
C LYS A 85 2.70 -16.02 16.11
N ASP A 86 1.50 -16.20 15.55
CA ASP A 86 1.30 -16.99 14.34
C ASP A 86 1.24 -16.02 13.16
N ASP A 87 2.28 -16.05 12.30
CA ASP A 87 2.42 -15.21 11.09
C ASP A 87 1.29 -15.43 10.06
N ARG A 88 0.32 -16.31 10.37
CA ARG A 88 -0.86 -16.65 9.59
C ARG A 88 -1.92 -15.56 9.50
N VAL A 89 -1.82 -14.49 10.28
CA VAL A 89 -2.72 -13.32 10.16
C VAL A 89 -1.94 -12.12 9.65
N ALA A 90 -1.29 -12.30 8.50
CA ALA A 90 -0.69 -11.20 7.77
C ALA A 90 -1.73 -10.63 6.79
N ARG A 91 -1.83 -9.31 6.70
CA ARG A 91 -2.71 -8.62 5.75
C ARG A 91 -1.84 -7.97 4.69
N LYS A 92 -1.92 -8.49 3.46
CA LYS A 92 -1.22 -7.90 2.32
C LYS A 92 -2.13 -6.85 1.70
N ILE A 93 -1.64 -5.62 1.62
CA ILE A 93 -2.40 -4.49 1.09
C ILE A 93 -1.69 -3.98 -0.16
N VAL A 94 -2.46 -3.80 -1.23
CA VAL A 94 -1.98 -3.27 -2.51
C VAL A 94 -2.79 -2.03 -2.86
N VAL A 95 -2.10 -0.93 -3.15
CA VAL A 95 -2.72 0.36 -3.46
C VAL A 95 -2.16 0.91 -4.76
N GLY A 96 -3.05 1.30 -5.66
CA GLY A 96 -2.70 2.10 -6.83
C GLY A 96 -2.65 3.58 -6.44
N VAL A 97 -1.50 4.21 -6.60
CA VAL A 97 -1.29 5.62 -6.28
C VAL A 97 -0.98 6.39 -7.55
N GLY A 98 -1.90 7.26 -7.93
CA GLY A 98 -1.63 8.27 -8.95
C GLY A 98 -1.18 9.56 -8.29
N MET A 99 -0.17 10.21 -8.85
CA MET A 99 0.28 11.54 -8.50
C MET A 99 0.01 12.48 -9.66
N LYS A 100 -0.62 13.61 -9.37
CA LYS A 100 -0.81 14.70 -10.34
C LYS A 100 -0.65 16.04 -9.65
N ASN A 101 0.25 16.89 -10.13
CA ASN A 101 0.57 18.18 -9.51
C ASN A 101 0.79 18.06 -7.99
N LYS A 102 1.58 17.07 -7.54
CA LYS A 102 1.89 16.75 -6.13
C LYS A 102 0.70 16.28 -5.29
N ARG A 103 -0.46 16.00 -5.89
CA ARG A 103 -1.64 15.48 -5.19
C ARG A 103 -1.85 14.01 -5.53
N ALA A 104 -2.04 13.21 -4.48
CA ALA A 104 -2.32 11.80 -4.61
C ALA A 104 -3.80 11.56 -4.92
N TYR A 105 -4.08 10.59 -5.78
CA TYR A 105 -5.42 10.09 -6.08
C TYR A 105 -5.41 8.56 -6.24
N ASN A 106 -6.59 7.95 -6.04
CA ASN A 106 -6.77 6.52 -6.19
C ASN A 106 -6.62 6.11 -7.66
N LEU A 107 -5.61 5.30 -7.94
CA LEU A 107 -5.42 4.70 -9.25
C LEU A 107 -6.04 3.31 -9.25
N GLN A 108 -6.81 2.98 -10.30
CA GLN A 108 -7.41 1.67 -10.42
C GLN A 108 -6.35 0.59 -10.68
N LEU A 109 -6.34 -0.42 -9.81
CA LEU A 109 -5.51 -1.61 -9.95
C LEU A 109 -6.13 -2.57 -10.98
N THR A 110 -5.28 -3.18 -11.79
CA THR A 110 -5.64 -4.26 -12.69
C THR A 110 -5.60 -5.61 -11.97
N ASP A 111 -6.23 -6.63 -12.55
CA ASP A 111 -6.23 -7.99 -12.01
C ASP A 111 -4.83 -8.64 -11.95
N ARG A 112 -3.84 -8.07 -12.65
CA ARG A 112 -2.43 -8.50 -12.58
C ARG A 112 -1.68 -7.87 -11.42
N GLU A 113 -2.21 -6.80 -10.85
CA GLU A 113 -1.56 -6.02 -9.80
C GLU A 113 -2.06 -6.42 -8.40
N ILE A 114 -3.27 -6.98 -8.29
CA ILE A 114 -3.90 -7.34 -7.02
C ILE A 114 -4.61 -8.69 -7.11
N ALA A 115 -4.36 -9.58 -6.14
CA ALA A 115 -5.05 -10.86 -6.06
C ALA A 115 -6.44 -10.69 -5.43
N ARG A 116 -7.49 -10.71 -6.26
CA ARG A 116 -8.90 -10.57 -5.83
C ARG A 116 -9.68 -11.89 -5.92
N PRO A 117 -10.81 -12.03 -5.19
CA PRO A 117 -11.77 -13.07 -5.45
C PRO A 117 -12.29 -13.00 -6.89
N TYR A 118 -12.57 -14.15 -7.50
CA TYR A 118 -13.03 -14.27 -8.91
C TYR A 118 -14.26 -13.42 -9.27
N GLY A 119 -15.07 -12.99 -8.29
CA GLY A 119 -16.26 -12.16 -8.50
C GLY A 119 -16.02 -10.63 -8.52
N GLU A 120 -14.80 -10.17 -8.25
CA GLU A 120 -14.44 -8.74 -8.18
C GLU A 120 -13.48 -8.30 -9.30
N LEU A 121 -13.33 -9.14 -10.33
CA LEU A 121 -12.53 -8.82 -11.52
C LEU A 121 -13.23 -7.72 -12.33
N SER A 122 -12.47 -6.69 -12.71
CA SER A 122 -13.00 -5.64 -13.59
C SER A 122 -12.98 -6.13 -15.03
N PRO A 123 -14.03 -5.93 -15.84
CA PRO A 123 -13.96 -6.22 -17.27
C PRO A 123 -12.82 -5.40 -17.88
N GLN A 124 -11.92 -6.09 -18.62
CA GLN A 124 -10.79 -5.47 -19.31
C GLN A 124 -11.24 -4.66 -20.52
#